data_AF-A0A1Y5HLE9-F1
#
_entry.id   AF-A0A1Y5HLE9-F1
#
_cell.length_a   1.000
_cell.length_b   1.000
_cell.length_c   1.000
_cell.angle_alpha   90.00
_cell.angle_beta   90.00
_cell.angle_gamma   90.00
#
_symmetry.space_group_name_H-M   'P 1'
#
loop_
_entity.id
_entity.type
_entity.pdbx_description
1 polymer ?
#
loop_
_entity_poly.entity_id
_entity_poly.type
_entity_poly.pdbx_seq_one_letter_code
_entity_poly.pdbx_strand_id
1 'polypeptide(L)'
;MVRSSAAFAQSDWIYVSQEGHQYRASLNADGTVMDSLYPVARFTGTGAMTQVITGTETLYLGRNCDAYSKVLGSGTWAWANGGFVVQFEDREIRFPRQEIDANNGSNCRDR
;
A
#
# COMPACT_ATOMS: atom_id res chain seq x y z
N MET A 1 34.97 -18.80 2.31
CA MET A 1 34.08 -17.68 2.68
C MET A 1 33.00 -17.57 1.61
N VAL A 2 31.81 -18.11 1.86
CA VAL A 2 30.65 -17.88 0.99
C VAL A 2 29.71 -16.97 1.76
N ARG A 3 29.43 -15.81 1.17
CA ARG A 3 28.62 -14.74 1.76
C ARG A 3 27.21 -15.27 2.04
N SER A 4 26.79 -15.24 3.29
CA SER A 4 25.39 -15.35 3.68
C SER A 4 24.61 -14.21 3.02
N SER A 5 23.62 -14.54 2.20
CA SER A 5 22.60 -13.58 1.77
C SER A 5 21.86 -13.09 3.01
N ALA A 6 21.85 -11.78 3.24
CA ALA A 6 21.07 -11.19 4.32
C ALA A 6 19.59 -11.50 4.08
N ALA A 7 18.98 -12.24 5.01
CA ALA A 7 17.53 -12.31 5.09
C ALA A 7 17.01 -10.91 5.42
N PHE A 8 16.10 -10.39 4.60
CA PHE A 8 15.38 -9.15 4.89
C PHE A 8 14.70 -9.31 6.25
N ALA A 9 14.95 -8.38 7.16
CA ALA A 9 14.21 -8.29 8.41
C ALA A 9 12.76 -7.94 8.06
N GLN A 10 11.92 -8.97 7.98
CA GLN A 10 10.50 -8.88 7.73
C GLN A 10 9.84 -8.24 8.96
N SER A 11 9.73 -6.91 8.96
CA SER A 11 8.87 -6.20 9.88
C SER A 11 7.42 -6.49 9.47
N ASP A 12 6.89 -7.61 9.96
CA ASP A 12 5.59 -8.23 9.66
C ASP A 12 4.41 -7.43 10.25
N TRP A 13 4.38 -6.12 10.02
CA TRP A 13 3.27 -5.27 10.46
C TRP A 13 2.05 -5.56 9.58
N ILE A 14 0.96 -5.95 10.25
CA ILE A 14 -0.33 -6.11 9.59
C ILE A 14 -1.10 -4.79 9.74
N TYR A 15 -1.50 -4.25 8.60
CA TYR A 15 -2.33 -3.06 8.48
C TYR A 15 -3.74 -3.44 8.08
N VAL A 16 -4.74 -2.75 8.61
CA VAL A 16 -6.16 -2.97 8.29
C VAL A 16 -6.71 -1.70 7.65
N SER A 17 -7.15 -1.80 6.40
CA SER A 17 -7.82 -0.69 5.71
C SER A 17 -9.22 -0.45 6.28
N GLN A 18 -9.80 0.73 6.00
CA GLN A 18 -11.19 1.04 6.34
C GLN A 18 -12.21 0.09 5.69
N GLU A 19 -11.80 -0.63 4.65
CA GLU A 19 -12.61 -1.62 3.92
C GLU A 19 -12.55 -3.00 4.59
N GLY A 20 -11.75 -3.17 5.65
CA GLY A 20 -11.57 -4.42 6.37
C GLY A 20 -10.50 -5.35 5.79
N HIS A 21 -9.84 -4.96 4.69
CA HIS A 21 -8.74 -5.73 4.12
C HIS A 21 -7.47 -5.60 4.98
N GLN A 22 -6.79 -6.72 5.19
CA GLN A 22 -5.54 -6.80 5.93
C GLN A 22 -4.36 -6.89 4.97
N TYR A 23 -3.29 -6.16 5.26
CA TYR A 23 -2.09 -6.08 4.44
C TYR A 23 -0.85 -6.32 5.30
N ARG A 24 0.00 -7.25 4.87
CA ARG A 24 1.35 -7.39 5.39
C ARG A 24 2.24 -6.36 4.73
N ALA A 25 2.89 -5.52 5.53
CA ALA A 25 3.86 -4.57 5.03
C ALA A 25 5.29 -5.13 5.04
N SER A 26 6.10 -4.68 4.11
CA SER A 26 7.55 -4.84 4.12
C SER A 26 8.22 -3.55 3.66
N LEU A 27 9.25 -3.12 4.39
CA LEU A 27 10.00 -1.90 4.11
C LEU A 27 11.23 -2.23 3.23
N ASN A 28 11.50 -1.41 2.22
CA ASN A 28 12.71 -1.48 1.41
C ASN A 28 13.29 -0.09 1.13
N ALA A 29 14.32 0.00 0.27
CA ALA A 29 15.01 1.24 -0.03
C ALA A 29 14.15 2.30 -0.74
N ASP A 30 13.10 1.85 -1.45
CA ASP A 30 12.22 2.68 -2.28
C ASP A 30 10.95 3.10 -1.54
N GLY A 31 10.57 2.38 -0.48
CA GLY A 31 9.39 2.67 0.34
C GLY A 31 8.82 1.40 0.97
N THR A 32 7.50 1.34 1.10
CA THR A 32 6.80 0.21 1.71
C THR A 32 5.91 -0.52 0.71
N VAL A 33 6.03 -1.85 0.70
CA VAL A 33 5.19 -2.74 -0.09
C VAL A 33 4.19 -3.40 0.85
N MET A 34 2.90 -3.30 0.52
CA MET A 34 1.80 -3.82 1.32
C MET A 34 1.04 -4.88 0.52
N ASP A 35 1.19 -6.15 0.88
CA ASP A 35 0.50 -7.27 0.25
C ASP A 35 -0.73 -7.67 1.04
N SER A 36 -1.89 -7.76 0.39
CA SER A 36 -3.12 -8.20 1.03
C SER A 36 -2.99 -9.65 1.50
N LEU A 37 -3.38 -9.95 2.74
CA LEU A 37 -3.38 -11.31 3.29
C LEU A 37 -4.46 -12.21 2.65
N TYR A 38 -5.52 -11.60 2.12
CA TYR A 38 -6.66 -12.28 1.51
C TYR A 38 -6.98 -11.65 0.16
N PRO A 39 -7.58 -12.39 -0.79
CA PRO A 39 -7.96 -11.83 -2.08
C PRO A 39 -8.89 -10.63 -1.94
N VAL A 40 -8.58 -9.56 -2.67
CA VAL A 40 -9.40 -8.35 -2.77
C VAL A 40 -10.07 -8.33 -4.14
N ALA A 41 -11.38 -8.08 -4.16
CA ALA A 41 -12.13 -7.90 -5.39
C ALA A 41 -12.14 -6.41 -5.76
N ARG A 42 -11.83 -6.09 -7.02
CA ARG A 42 -11.82 -4.73 -7.56
C ARG A 42 -12.59 -4.68 -8.88
N PHE A 43 -13.29 -3.59 -9.11
CA PHE A 43 -13.81 -3.25 -10.43
C PHE A 43 -12.69 -2.62 -11.26
N THR A 44 -12.59 -3.00 -12.53
CA THR A 44 -11.63 -2.44 -13.48
C THR A 44 -12.27 -2.33 -14.86
N GLY A 45 -11.75 -1.44 -15.70
CA GLY A 45 -12.36 -1.08 -16.99
C GLY A 45 -13.31 0.10 -16.87
N THR A 46 -13.94 0.47 -17.98
CA THR A 46 -14.81 1.64 -18.08
C THR A 46 -16.15 1.30 -18.73
N GLY A 47 -17.24 1.92 -18.24
CA GLY A 47 -18.58 1.76 -18.79
C GLY A 47 -19.06 0.31 -18.82
N ALA A 48 -19.63 -0.12 -19.96
CA ALA A 48 -20.14 -1.48 -20.15
C ALA A 48 -19.05 -2.57 -20.14
N MET A 49 -17.77 -2.20 -20.22
CA MET A 49 -16.64 -3.13 -20.17
C MET A 49 -16.07 -3.32 -18.75
N THR A 50 -16.78 -2.81 -17.73
CA THR A 50 -16.37 -2.99 -16.33
C THR A 50 -16.44 -4.46 -15.93
N GLN A 51 -15.36 -4.97 -15.34
CA GLN A 51 -15.25 -6.34 -14.84
C GLN A 51 -14.79 -6.37 -13.39
N VAL A 52 -15.09 -7.47 -12.69
CA VAL A 52 -14.55 -7.75 -11.36
C VAL A 52 -13.32 -8.64 -11.50
N ILE A 53 -12.21 -8.20 -10.93
CA ILE A 53 -11.02 -9.01 -10.76
C ILE A 53 -10.77 -9.28 -9.28
N THR A 54 -10.35 -10.49 -8.95
CA THR A 54 -10.08 -10.92 -7.57
C THR A 54 -8.71 -11.56 -7.49
N GLY A 55 -7.91 -11.13 -6.53
CA GLY A 55 -6.58 -11.70 -6.30
C GLY A 55 -5.87 -11.00 -5.15
N THR A 56 -4.63 -11.38 -4.89
CA THR A 56 -3.77 -10.65 -3.97
C THR A 56 -3.53 -9.25 -4.52
N GLU A 57 -3.86 -8.24 -3.74
CA GLU A 57 -3.57 -6.84 -4.02
C GLU A 57 -2.23 -6.47 -3.39
N THR A 58 -1.40 -5.76 -4.16
CA THR A 58 -0.16 -5.15 -3.65
C THR A 58 -0.26 -3.64 -3.82
N LEU A 59 -0.07 -2.92 -2.72
CA LEU A 59 0.07 -1.46 -2.72
C LEU A 59 1.55 -1.12 -2.52
N TYR A 60 2.10 -0.30 -3.41
CA TYR A 60 3.45 0.25 -3.29
C TYR A 60 3.33 1.69 -2.83
N LEU A 61 3.96 2.01 -1.70
CA LEU A 61 4.00 3.35 -1.12
C LEU A 61 5.44 3.86 -1.17
N GLY A 62 5.74 4.68 -2.17
CA GLY A 62 7.08 5.20 -2.44
C GLY A 62 7.48 6.27 -1.44
N ARG A 63 8.77 6.33 -1.12
CA ARG A 63 9.36 7.34 -0.22
C ARG A 63 9.11 8.79 -0.67
N ASN A 64 8.80 9.00 -1.96
CA ASN A 64 8.49 10.31 -2.55
C ASN A 64 6.98 10.63 -2.54
N CYS A 65 6.19 9.91 -1.74
CA CYS A 65 4.75 10.10 -1.59
C CYS A 65 3.92 9.69 -2.81
N ASP A 66 4.53 8.98 -3.76
CA ASP A 66 3.88 8.29 -4.85
C ASP A 66 3.32 6.94 -4.39
N ALA A 67 2.18 6.55 -4.94
CA ALA A 67 1.57 5.25 -4.71
C ALA A 67 1.32 4.52 -6.02
N TYR A 68 1.35 3.19 -5.99
CA TYR A 68 1.00 2.37 -7.14
C TYR A 68 0.28 1.09 -6.72
N SER A 69 -0.69 0.69 -7.54
CA SER A 69 -1.34 -0.62 -7.52
C SER A 69 -1.49 -1.11 -8.95
N LYS A 70 -1.29 -2.41 -9.19
CA LYS A 70 -1.50 -3.01 -10.51
C LYS A 70 -2.91 -2.77 -11.05
N VAL A 71 -3.90 -2.68 -10.16
CA VAL A 71 -5.32 -2.55 -10.52
C VAL A 71 -5.80 -1.11 -10.48
N LEU A 72 -5.41 -0.36 -9.43
CA LEU A 72 -5.88 1.01 -9.20
C LEU A 72 -4.98 2.06 -9.86
N GLY A 73 -3.88 1.65 -10.48
CA GLY A 73 -2.95 2.54 -11.18
C GLY A 73 -2.06 3.34 -10.23
N SER A 74 -1.63 4.51 -10.71
CA SER A 74 -0.78 5.44 -9.97
C SER A 74 -1.62 6.35 -9.06
N GLY A 75 -0.99 6.83 -7.99
CA GLY A 75 -1.62 7.67 -7.00
C GLY A 75 -0.59 8.35 -6.10
N THR A 76 -1.06 8.83 -4.96
CA THR A 76 -0.23 9.39 -3.89
C THR A 76 -0.60 8.75 -2.56
N TRP A 77 0.29 8.86 -1.57
CA TRP A 77 -0.05 8.53 -0.20
C TRP A 77 0.50 9.56 0.76
N ALA A 78 -0.19 9.72 1.87
CA ALA A 78 0.22 10.62 2.93
C ALA A 78 -0.32 10.21 4.28
N TRP A 79 0.38 10.62 5.32
CA TRP A 79 -0.15 10.71 6.67
C TRP A 79 -1.25 11.75 6.72
N ALA A 80 -2.40 11.33 7.25
CA ALA A 80 -3.51 12.19 7.59
C ALA A 80 -3.74 12.14 9.11
N ASN A 81 -4.45 13.11 9.66
CA ASN A 81 -4.71 13.15 11.10
C ASN A 81 -5.29 11.82 11.62
N GLY A 82 -4.46 11.07 12.35
CA GLY A 82 -4.80 9.77 12.91
C GLY A 82 -4.79 8.61 11.91
N GLY A 83 -3.85 8.55 10.97
CA GLY A 83 -3.60 7.38 10.11
C GLY A 83 -2.83 7.75 8.84
N PHE A 84 -2.86 6.87 7.84
CA PHE A 84 -2.41 7.23 6.49
C PHE A 84 -3.47 6.88 5.45
N VAL A 85 -3.36 7.52 4.30
CA VAL A 85 -4.29 7.40 3.19
C VAL A 85 -3.50 7.15 1.92
N VAL A 86 -4.01 6.25 1.08
CA VAL A 86 -3.52 5.98 -0.27
C VAL A 86 -4.62 6.42 -1.24
N GLN A 87 -4.33 7.43 -2.04
CA GLN A 87 -5.26 8.04 -2.98
C GLN A 87 -4.85 7.66 -4.41
N PHE A 88 -5.74 6.98 -5.12
CA PHE A 88 -5.68 6.73 -6.56
C PHE A 88 -6.71 7.61 -7.28
N GLU A 89 -6.76 7.57 -8.62
CA GLU A 89 -7.65 8.40 -9.44
C GLU A 89 -9.12 8.31 -8.99
N ASP A 90 -9.67 7.09 -8.90
CA ASP A 90 -11.08 6.84 -8.56
C ASP A 90 -11.29 6.15 -7.21
N ARG A 91 -10.23 5.99 -6.41
CA ARG A 91 -10.31 5.22 -5.17
C ARG A 91 -9.39 5.77 -4.10
N GLU A 92 -9.91 5.81 -2.88
CA GLU A 92 -9.16 6.12 -1.67
C GLU A 92 -9.18 4.90 -0.75
N ILE A 93 -8.01 4.52 -0.23
CA ILE A 93 -7.87 3.48 0.79
C ILE A 93 -7.27 4.13 2.04
N ARG A 94 -8.04 4.17 3.12
CA ARG A 94 -7.58 4.72 4.40
C ARG A 94 -7.16 3.63 5.37
N PHE A 95 -6.15 3.92 6.17
CA PHE A 95 -5.65 3.09 7.26
C PHE A 95 -5.73 3.88 8.56
N PRO A 96 -6.93 3.95 9.19
CA PRO A 96 -7.15 4.77 10.35
C PRO A 96 -6.40 4.21 11.57
N ARG A 97 -5.88 5.14 12.37
CA ARG A 97 -5.15 4.96 13.64
C ARG A 97 -3.91 4.07 13.54
N GLN A 98 -3.33 3.97 12.35
CA GLN A 98 -2.19 3.12 12.07
C GLN A 98 -1.03 3.93 11.51
N GLU A 99 0.17 3.52 11.90
CA GLU A 99 1.41 4.21 11.60
C GLU A 99 2.27 3.46 10.60
N ILE A 100 2.74 4.13 9.54
CA ILE A 100 3.55 3.50 8.49
C ILE A 100 4.89 4.20 8.28
N ASP A 101 5.96 3.40 8.30
CA ASP A 101 7.26 3.85 7.79
C ASP A 101 7.30 3.63 6.27
N ALA A 102 7.88 4.56 5.54
CA ALA A 102 8.17 4.44 4.12
C ALA A 102 9.60 4.92 3.79
N ASN A 103 10.51 4.78 4.77
CA ASN A 103 11.92 5.10 4.67
C ASN A 103 12.17 6.57 4.23
N ASN A 104 11.37 7.48 4.77
CA ASN A 104 11.42 8.89 4.39
C ASN A 104 11.28 9.86 5.58
N GLY A 105 11.45 9.39 6.82
CA GLY A 105 11.38 10.25 8.00
C GLY A 105 10.03 10.94 8.19
N SER A 106 8.93 10.31 7.75
CA SER A 106 7.57 10.86 7.82
C SER A 106 7.37 12.15 7.01
N ASN A 107 8.04 12.28 5.86
CA ASN A 107 7.94 13.44 4.97
C ASN A 107 6.63 13.50 4.16
N CYS A 108 5.92 12.37 4.00
CA CYS A 108 4.63 12.33 3.30
C CYS A 108 3.48 12.70 4.24
N ARG A 109 3.27 13.99 4.48
CA ARG A 109 2.17 14.50 5.30
C ARG A 109 1.22 15.30 4.44
N ASP A 110 -0.08 15.04 4.57
CA ASP A 110 -1.08 15.92 4.00
C ASP A 110 -0.94 17.29 4.68
N ARG A 111 -0.89 18.35 3.88
CA ARG A 111 -0.75 19.73 4.37
C ARG A 111 -2.07 20.28 4.85
#